data_AF-A0A3A2YZY2-F1
#
_entry.id   AF-A0A3A2YZY2-F1
#
_cell.length_a   1.000
_cell.length_b   1.000
_cell.length_c   1.000
_cell.angle_alpha   90.00
_cell.angle_beta   90.00
_cell.angle_gamma   90.00
#
_symmetry.space_group_name_H-M   'P 1'
#
loop_
_entity.id
_entity.type
_entity.pdbx_description
1 polymer ?
#
loop_
_entity_poly.entity_id
_entity_poly.type
_entity_poly.pdbx_seq_one_letter_code
_entity_poly.pdbx_strand_id
1 'polypeptide(L)'
;MYGDVGCGKTMLMDLFYDTLPESVEARTRIHFHNFMQDVHKRMHVVKMQHGNDIDALPLVAADIAAQSSVLCFDEFQCTDVADAMILR
;
A
#
# COMPACT_ATOMS: atom_id res chain seq x y z
N MET A 1 8.08 7.92 -7.16
CA MET A 1 9.08 8.86 -7.72
C MET A 1 10.46 8.56 -7.14
N TYR A 2 11.53 8.69 -7.93
CA TYR A 2 12.90 8.36 -7.50
C TYR A 2 13.82 9.58 -7.68
N GLY A 3 14.77 9.78 -6.76
CA GLY A 3 15.72 10.90 -6.78
C GLY A 3 16.27 11.23 -5.40
N ASP A 4 17.31 12.08 -5.32
CA ASP A 4 18.03 12.42 -4.09
C ASP A 4 17.18 13.19 -3.06
N VAL A 5 17.68 13.29 -1.83
CA VAL A 5 17.04 14.06 -0.74
C VAL A 5 16.97 15.53 -1.15
N GLY A 6 15.79 16.14 -1.00
CA GLY A 6 15.57 17.54 -1.37
C GLY A 6 15.13 17.80 -2.82
N CYS A 7 15.02 16.78 -3.68
CA CYS A 7 14.54 16.95 -5.08
C CYS A 7 13.03 17.26 -5.24
N GLY A 8 12.31 17.60 -4.16
CA GLY A 8 10.88 17.95 -4.24
C GLY A 8 9.92 16.79 -4.50
N LYS A 9 10.35 15.54 -4.30
CA LYS A 9 9.52 14.34 -4.52
C LYS A 9 8.21 14.37 -3.73
N THR A 10 8.25 14.79 -2.48
CA THR A 10 7.05 14.93 -1.63
C THR A 10 6.08 15.95 -2.23
N MET A 11 6.58 17.14 -2.61
CA MET A 11 5.76 18.19 -3.22
C MET A 11 5.07 17.73 -4.51
N LEU A 12 5.78 16.97 -5.35
CA LEU A 12 5.22 16.46 -6.59
C LEU A 12 4.18 15.35 -6.32
N MET A 13 4.32 14.60 -5.22
CA MET A 13 3.34 13.59 -4.79
C MET A 13 2.08 14.26 -4.23
N ASP A 14 2.25 15.37 -3.51
CA ASP A 14 1.15 16.22 -3.03
C ASP A 14 0.35 16.78 -4.22
N LEU A 15 1.04 17.37 -5.20
CA LEU A 15 0.42 17.89 -6.42
C LEU A 15 -0.32 16.80 -7.20
N PHE A 16 0.27 15.62 -7.36
CA PHE A 16 -0.41 14.48 -7.99
C PHE A 16 -1.67 14.10 -7.23
N TYR A 17 -1.58 13.97 -5.90
CA TYR A 17 -2.72 13.62 -5.06
C TYR A 17 -3.83 14.67 -5.15
N ASP A 18 -3.48 15.95 -5.14
CA ASP A 18 -4.42 17.08 -5.18
C ASP A 18 -5.08 17.24 -6.55
N THR A 19 -4.39 16.88 -7.63
CA THR A 19 -4.89 16.98 -9.02
C THR A 19 -5.70 15.76 -9.47
N LEU A 20 -5.94 14.78 -8.59
CA LEU A 20 -6.79 13.64 -8.91
C LEU A 20 -8.22 14.10 -9.26
N PRO A 21 -8.84 13.53 -10.30
CA PRO A 21 -10.22 13.86 -10.69
C PRO A 21 -11.19 13.64 -9.53
N GLU A 22 -12.24 14.47 -9.42
CA GLU A 22 -13.28 14.30 -8.40
C GLU A 22 -14.02 12.94 -8.52
N SER A 23 -13.96 12.29 -9.67
CA SER A 23 -14.46 10.92 -9.88
C SER A 23 -13.67 9.85 -9.11
N VAL A 24 -12.50 10.20 -8.56
CA VAL A 24 -11.68 9.37 -7.68
C VAL A 24 -12.08 9.67 -6.24
N GLU A 25 -13.19 9.08 -5.80
CA GLU A 25 -13.72 9.32 -4.44
C GLU A 25 -12.84 8.70 -3.34
N ALA A 26 -12.14 7.62 -3.66
CA ALA A 26 -11.33 6.86 -2.72
C ALA A 26 -9.84 6.93 -3.06
N ARG A 27 -9.18 7.99 -2.60
CA ARG A 27 -7.73 8.17 -2.65
C ARG A 27 -7.12 8.04 -1.26
N THR A 28 -6.04 7.28 -1.14
CA THR A 28 -5.38 7.02 0.15
C THR A 28 -3.90 7.25 0.02
N ARG A 29 -3.33 8.04 0.92
CA ARG A 29 -1.87 8.23 1.03
C ARG A 29 -1.35 7.58 2.30
N ILE A 30 -0.34 6.73 2.17
CA ILE A 30 0.24 5.98 3.28
C ILE A 30 1.73 5.72 3.04
N HIS A 31 2.53 5.70 4.11
CA HIS A 31 3.94 5.27 4.01
C HIS A 31 4.00 3.77 3.71
N PHE A 32 4.90 3.36 2.81
CA PHE A 32 5.00 1.96 2.39
C PHE A 32 5.18 0.99 3.58
N HIS A 33 6.00 1.35 4.57
CA HIS A 33 6.21 0.53 5.77
C HIS A 33 4.92 0.30 6.57
N ASN A 34 4.13 1.37 6.78
CA ASN A 34 2.86 1.26 7.50
C ASN A 34 1.84 0.42 6.73
N PHE A 35 1.84 0.54 5.39
CA PHE A 35 1.02 -0.29 4.53
C PHE A 35 1.36 -1.78 4.66
N MET A 36 2.64 -2.13 4.57
CA MET A 36 3.07 -3.52 4.70
C MET A 36 2.73 -4.09 6.08
N GLN A 37 2.93 -3.32 7.16
CA GLN A 37 2.50 -3.74 8.50
C GLN A 37 0.99 -4.02 8.58
N ASP A 38 0.15 -3.21 7.93
CA ASP A 38 -1.29 -3.43 7.88
C ASP A 38 -1.64 -4.70 7.08
N VAL A 39 -1.01 -4.90 5.91
CA VAL A 39 -1.18 -6.12 5.11
C VAL A 39 -0.84 -7.37 5.93
N HIS A 40 0.30 -7.39 6.62
CA HIS A 40 0.70 -8.51 7.48
C HIS A 40 -0.30 -8.78 8.60
N LYS A 41 -0.82 -7.72 9.25
CA LYS A 41 -1.87 -7.85 10.28
C LYS A 41 -3.15 -8.44 9.71
N ARG A 42 -3.63 -7.94 8.57
CA ARG A 42 -4.85 -8.46 7.92
C ARG A 42 -4.66 -9.91 7.48
N MET A 43 -3.51 -10.26 6.91
CA MET A 43 -3.17 -11.64 6.54
C MET A 43 -3.18 -12.56 7.77
N HIS A 44 -2.65 -12.11 8.90
CA HIS A 44 -2.66 -12.88 10.15
C HIS A 44 -4.09 -13.13 10.66
N VAL A 45 -4.97 -12.13 10.60
CA VAL A 45 -6.40 -12.28 10.97
C VAL A 45 -7.10 -13.28 10.07
N VAL A 46 -6.90 -13.18 8.75
CA VAL A 46 -7.51 -14.07 7.76
C VAL A 46 -7.04 -15.53 7.97
N LYS A 47 -5.74 -15.74 8.21
CA LYS A 47 -5.17 -17.05 8.55
C LYS A 47 -5.70 -17.60 9.88
N MET A 48 -5.92 -16.75 10.88
CA MET A 48 -6.54 -17.19 12.15
C MET A 48 -7.99 -17.65 11.96
N GLN A 49 -8.74 -17.05 11.03
CA GLN A 49 -10.14 -17.37 10.77
C GLN A 49 -10.34 -18.60 9.87
N HIS A 50 -9.50 -18.76 8.84
CA HIS A 50 -9.68 -19.75 7.78
C HIS A 50 -8.63 -20.87 7.79
N GLY A 51 -7.65 -20.81 8.69
CA GLY A 51 -6.54 -21.75 8.79
C GLY A 51 -5.27 -21.26 8.10
N ASN A 52 -4.12 -21.86 8.46
CA ASN A 52 -2.81 -21.39 8.03
C ASN A 52 -2.44 -21.80 6.58
N ASP A 53 -3.18 -22.74 5.99
CA ASP A 53 -2.94 -23.27 4.64
C ASP A 53 -3.56 -22.41 3.52
N ILE A 54 -4.35 -21.39 3.86
CA ILE A 54 -4.94 -20.51 2.85
C ILE A 54 -4.00 -19.36 2.49
N ASP A 55 -3.95 -19.05 1.20
CA ASP A 55 -3.31 -17.83 0.74
C ASP A 55 -4.20 -16.63 1.07
N ALA A 56 -3.83 -15.90 2.12
CA ALA A 56 -4.54 -14.73 2.61
C ALA A 56 -4.29 -13.47 1.76
N LEU A 57 -3.24 -13.46 0.94
CA LEU A 57 -2.83 -12.25 0.22
C LEU A 57 -3.89 -11.79 -0.81
N PRO A 58 -4.48 -12.67 -1.64
CA PRO A 58 -5.54 -12.26 -2.57
C PRO A 58 -6.78 -11.68 -1.89
N LEU A 59 -7.16 -12.20 -0.72
CA LEU A 59 -8.29 -11.72 0.06
C LEU A 59 -8.03 -10.31 0.59
N VAL A 60 -6.85 -10.09 1.16
CA VAL A 60 -6.43 -8.77 1.66
C VAL A 60 -6.29 -7.77 0.52
N ALA A 61 -5.73 -8.18 -0.62
CA ALA A 61 -5.60 -7.34 -1.81
C ALA A 61 -6.97 -6.90 -2.36
N ALA A 62 -7.94 -7.82 -2.42
CA ALA A 62 -9.30 -7.51 -2.85
C ALA A 62 -9.99 -6.51 -1.91
N ASP A 63 -9.81 -6.66 -0.59
CA ASP A 63 -10.36 -5.73 0.41
C ASP A 63 -9.75 -4.32 0.28
N ILE A 64 -8.42 -4.23 0.11
CA ILE A 64 -7.73 -2.95 -0.12
C ILE A 64 -8.21 -2.30 -1.43
N ALA A 65 -8.33 -3.07 -2.50
CA ALA A 65 -8.78 -2.57 -3.81
C ALA A 65 -10.25 -2.08 -3.78
N ALA A 66 -11.10 -2.67 -2.94
CA ALA A 66 -12.46 -2.20 -2.72
C ALA A 66 -12.53 -0.88 -1.95
N GLN A 67 -11.55 -0.62 -1.08
CA GLN A 67 -11.50 0.57 -0.21
C GLN A 67 -10.81 1.77 -0.86
N SER A 68 -9.84 1.54 -1.76
CA SER A 68 -9.01 2.59 -2.34
C SER A 68 -8.86 2.40 -3.85
N SER A 69 -9.42 3.34 -4.62
CA SER A 69 -9.27 3.39 -6.08
C SER A 69 -7.90 3.92 -6.51
N VAL A 70 -7.27 4.77 -5.68
CA VAL A 70 -5.90 5.26 -5.87
C VAL A 70 -5.13 5.16 -4.57
N LEU A 71 -4.00 4.43 -4.59
CA LEU A 71 -3.13 4.24 -3.45
C LEU A 71 -1.78 4.93 -3.71
N CYS A 72 -1.48 5.93 -2.90
CA CYS A 72 -0.30 6.76 -3.00
C CYS A 72 0.70 6.36 -1.90
N PHE A 73 1.74 5.62 -2.29
CA PHE A 73 2.82 5.25 -1.36
C PHE A 73 3.85 6.38 -1.22
N ASP A 74 4.06 6.82 0.01
CA ASP A 74 5.23 7.62 0.36
C ASP A 74 6.39 6.73 0.82
N GLU A 75 7.61 7.21 0.60
CA GLU A 75 8.85 6.54 1.04
C GLU A 75 8.90 5.04 0.70
N PHE A 76 8.68 4.70 -0.57
CA PHE A 76 8.76 3.32 -1.05
C PHE A 76 10.19 2.77 -0.90
N GLN A 77 10.46 2.11 0.22
CA GLN A 77 11.69 1.40 0.51
C GLN A 77 11.34 -0.01 0.97
N CYS A 78 11.70 -0.99 0.15
CA CYS A 78 11.62 -2.40 0.53
C CYS A 78 12.87 -2.75 1.33
N THR A 79 12.76 -2.79 2.65
CA THR A 79 13.87 -3.13 3.55
C THR A 79 13.85 -4.60 3.99
N ASP A 80 12.71 -5.27 3.91
CA ASP A 80 12.53 -6.66 4.31
C ASP A 80 12.34 -7.59 3.09
N VAL A 81 12.91 -8.79 3.16
CA VAL A 81 12.72 -9.86 2.16
C VAL A 81 11.28 -10.34 2.16
N ALA A 82 10.61 -10.37 3.31
CA ALA A 82 9.21 -10.77 3.42
C ALA A 82 8.30 -9.83 2.62
N ASP A 83 8.59 -8.52 2.64
CA ASP A 83 7.84 -7.53 1.88
C ASP A 83 8.09 -7.67 0.37
N ALA A 84 9.34 -8.00 -0.01
CA ALA A 84 9.69 -8.29 -1.40
C ALA A 84 8.95 -9.51 -1.97
N MET A 85 8.62 -10.50 -1.13
CA MET A 85 7.83 -11.66 -1.56
C MET A 85 6.38 -11.30 -1.89
N ILE A 86 5.81 -10.27 -1.25
CA ILE A 86 4.45 -9.77 -1.50
C ILE A 86 4.41 -8.89 -2.76
N LEU A 87 5.50 -8.16 -3.04
CA LEU A 87 5.63 -7.28 -4.21
C LEU A 87 5.91 -8.00 -5.54
N ARG A 88 5.97 -9.34 -5.55
CA ARG A 88 6.38 -10.13 -6.71
C ARG A 88 5.31 -10.27 -7.79
#